data_AF-A0A0B5BH44-F1
#
_entry.id   AF-A0A0B5BH44-F1
#
_cell.length_a   1.000
_cell.length_b   1.000
_cell.length_c   1.000
_cell.angle_alpha   90.00
_cell.angle_beta   90.00
_cell.angle_gamma   90.00
#
_symmetry.space_group_name_H-M   'P 1'
#
loop_
_entity.id
_entity.type
_entity.pdbx_description
1 polymer ?
#
loop_
_entity_poly.entity_id
_entity_poly.type
_entity_poly.pdbx_seq_one_letter_code
_entity_poly.pdbx_strand_id
1 'polypeptide(L)' 'MTRFNANNGGTLERKVSVRLDADRFAFLEDYARREGYSVSLIVRHLVCRFVEDRRKYAGVRLP' A
#
# COMPACT_ATOMS: atom_id res chain seq x y z
N MET A 1 19.18 -11.65 -1.15
CA MET A 1 18.02 -11.11 -0.39
C MET A 1 18.20 -9.62 -0.23
N THR A 2 17.63 -8.84 -1.15
CA THR A 2 17.78 -7.38 -1.17
C THR A 2 16.86 -6.80 -0.09
N ARG A 3 17.45 -6.32 1.01
CA ARG A 3 16.75 -5.55 2.04
C ARG A 3 16.22 -4.28 1.39
N PHE A 4 14.90 -4.15 1.27
CA PHE A 4 14.27 -2.90 0.88
C PHE A 4 14.55 -1.87 1.97
N ASN A 5 15.52 -1.01 1.67
CA ASN A 5 16.05 0.00 2.57
C ASN A 5 14.92 1.00 2.91
N ALA A 6 14.70 1.18 4.21
CA ALA A 6 13.64 1.98 4.81
C ALA A 6 13.92 3.49 4.71
N ASN A 7 14.26 4.00 3.53
CA ASN A 7 14.84 5.34 3.40
C ASN A 7 14.08 6.32 2.48
N ASN A 8 12.81 6.03 2.16
CA ASN A 8 11.92 7.02 1.55
C ASN A 8 10.89 7.55 2.57
N GLY A 9 11.38 8.39 3.50
CA GLY A 9 10.78 9.72 3.73
C GLY A 9 9.66 9.87 4.76
N GLY A 10 9.74 9.25 5.93
CA GLY A 10 8.91 9.62 7.08
C GLY A 10 8.85 8.55 8.16
N THR A 11 9.09 8.91 9.41
CA THR A 11 8.82 8.05 10.58
C THR A 11 7.37 7.60 10.51
N LEU A 12 7.10 6.29 10.59
CA LEU A 12 5.72 5.79 10.65
C LEU A 12 5.13 6.13 12.02
N GLU A 13 4.37 7.23 12.11
CA GLU A 13 3.93 7.78 13.39
C GLU A 13 2.68 7.11 13.95
N ARG A 14 1.84 6.48 13.11
CA ARG A 14 0.52 5.96 13.51
C ARG A 14 0.20 4.62 12.86
N LYS A 15 -0.38 3.72 13.65
CA LYS A 15 -0.97 2.46 13.18
C LYS A 15 -2.44 2.69 12.82
N VAL A 16 -2.85 2.18 11.66
CA VAL A 16 -4.25 2.18 11.21
C VAL A 16 -4.72 0.73 11.13
N SER A 17 -5.91 0.46 11.65
CA SER A 17 -6.59 -0.83 11.51
C SER A 17 -7.74 -0.69 10.53
N VAL A 18 -7.81 -1.56 9.53
CA VAL A 18 -8.87 -1.59 8.52
C VAL A 18 -9.51 -2.97 8.48
N ARG A 19 -10.78 -3.02 8.07
CA ARG A 19 -11.47 -4.29 7.78
C ARG A 19 -11.43 -4.56 6.29
N LEU A 20 -11.15 -5.81 5.93
CA LEU A 20 -11.18 -6.33 4.58
C LEU A 20 -12.02 -7.60 4.58
N ASP A 21 -12.67 -7.90 3.45
CA ASP A 21 -13.31 -9.19 3.26
C ASP A 21 -12.27 -10.31 3.34
N ALA A 22 -12.67 -11.47 3.84
CA ALA A 22 -11.79 -12.60 4.09
C ALA A 22 -10.99 -12.99 2.83
N ASP A 23 -11.67 -13.08 1.68
CA ASP A 23 -11.03 -13.45 0.41
C ASP A 23 -9.97 -12.43 -0.04
N ARG A 24 -10.24 -11.14 0.19
CA ARG A 24 -9.31 -10.06 -0.16
C ARG A 24 -8.08 -10.08 0.74
N PHE A 25 -8.28 -10.34 2.03
CA PHE A 25 -7.17 -10.47 2.96
C PHE A 25 -6.33 -11.70 2.67
N ALA A 26 -6.95 -12.85 2.40
CA ALA A 26 -6.25 -14.09 2.06
C ALA A 26 -5.40 -13.94 0.79
N PHE A 27 -5.95 -13.30 -0.24
CA PHE A 27 -5.19 -12.97 -1.46
C PHE A 27 -3.98 -12.08 -1.15
N LEU A 28 -4.18 -11.05 -0.32
CA LEU A 28 -3.13 -10.11 0.05
C LEU A 28 -2.02 -10.79 0.87
N GLU A 29 -2.37 -11.71 1.77
CA GLU A 29 -1.41 -12.51 2.54
C GLU A 29 -0.59 -13.46 1.65
N ASP A 30 -1.24 -14.16 0.71
CA ASP A 30 -0.53 -15.05 -0.22
C ASP A 30 0.44 -14.26 -1.10
N TYR A 31 -0.02 -13.13 -1.65
CA TYR A 31 0.83 -12.24 -2.43
C TYR A 31 2.01 -11.70 -1.62
N ALA A 32 1.77 -11.24 -0.39
CA ALA A 32 2.83 -10.76 0.51
C ALA A 32 3.89 -11.84 0.77
N ARG A 33 3.44 -13.08 1.03
CA ARG A 33 4.33 -14.22 1.27
C ARG A 33 5.17 -14.56 0.04
N ARG A 34 4.54 -14.62 -1.14
CA ARG A 34 5.21 -14.94 -2.42
C ARG A 34 6.30 -13.93 -2.76
N GLU A 35 6.02 -12.65 -2.54
CA GLU A 35 6.94 -11.55 -2.89
C GLU A 35 7.93 -11.19 -1.77
N GLY A 36 7.80 -11.79 -0.59
CA GLY A 36 8.68 -11.51 0.56
C GLY A 36 8.44 -10.15 1.21
N TYR A 37 7.21 -9.65 1.14
CA TYR A 37 6.79 -8.38 1.76
C TYR A 37 5.86 -8.60 2.95
N SER A 38 5.66 -7.54 3.76
CA SER A 38 4.58 -7.53 4.73
C SER A 38 3.28 -6.99 4.10
N VAL A 39 2.14 -7.46 4.59
CA VAL A 39 0.83 -6.92 4.22
C VAL A 39 0.78 -5.39 4.41
N SER A 40 1.32 -4.88 5.53
CA SER A 40 1.38 -3.45 5.82
C SER A 40 2.15 -2.66 4.76
N LEU A 41 3.24 -3.22 4.22
CA LEU A 41 4.03 -2.56 3.18
C LEU A 41 3.24 -2.45 1.87
N ILE A 42 2.53 -3.51 1.49
CA ILE A 42 1.69 -3.53 0.29
C ILE A 42 0.54 -2.54 0.44
N VAL A 43 -0.16 -2.55 1.58
CA VAL A 43 -1.24 -1.59 1.86
C VAL A 43 -0.72 -0.16 1.80
N ARG A 44 0.46 0.13 2.39
CA ARG A 44 1.10 1.45 2.29
C ARG A 44 1.34 1.84 0.83
N HIS A 45 1.89 0.94 0.02
CA HIS A 45 2.13 1.20 -1.40
C HIS A 45 0.83 1.52 -2.15
N LEU A 46 -0.23 0.73 -1.92
CA LEU A 46 -1.53 0.95 -2.54
C LEU A 46 -2.17 2.29 -2.14
N VAL A 47 -2.05 2.67 -0.86
CA VAL A 47 -2.54 3.98 -0.37
C VAL A 47 -1.77 5.13 -1.01
N CYS A 48 -0.43 5.07 -1.06
CA CYS A 48 0.37 6.09 -1.73
C CYS A 48 -0.02 6.23 -3.20
N ARG A 49 -0.11 5.10 -3.92
CA ARG A 49 -0.50 5.08 -5.33
C ARG A 49 -1.90 5.65 -5.55
N PHE A 50 -2.87 5.28 -4.72
CA PHE A 50 -4.23 5.82 -4.80
C PHE A 50 -4.24 7.35 -4.63
N VAL A 51 -3.49 7.89 -3.67
CA VAL A 51 -3.39 9.35 -3.46
C VAL A 51 -2.71 10.03 -4.65
N GLU A 52 -1.63 9.45 -5.17
CA GLU A 52 -0.94 9.98 -6.36
C GLU A 52 -1.85 9.99 -7.59
N ASP A 53 -2.57 8.90 -7.83
CA ASP A 53 -3.52 8.80 -8.94
C ASP A 53 -4.64 9.84 -8.77
N ARG A 54 -5.21 9.97 -7.57
CA ARG A 54 -6.22 11.01 -7.29
C ARG A 54 -5.66 12.41 -7.50
N ARG A 55 -4.40 12.69 -7.14
CA ARG A 55 -3.75 13.99 -7.39
C ARG A 55 -3.56 14.26 -8.88
N LYS A 56 -3.12 13.25 -9.66
CA LYS A 56 -2.97 13.36 -11.12
C LYS A 56 -4.29 13.72 -11.81
N TYR A 57 -5.40 13.16 -11.32
CA TYR A 57 -6.73 13.40 -11.91
C TYR A 57 -7.53 14.53 -11.23
N ALA A 58 -7.12 15.04 -10.07
CA ALA A 58 -7.82 16.11 -9.37
C ALA A 58 -7.82 17.46 -10.12
N GLY A 59 -6.92 17.65 -11.10
CA GLY A 59 -6.94 18.79 -12.03
C GLY A 59 -7.50 18.47 -13.41
N VAL A 60 -7.80 17.20 -13.71
CA VAL A 60 -8.37 16.78 -14.98
C VAL A 60 -9.88 16.70 -14.79
N ARG A 61 -10.58 17.79 -15.13
CA ARG A 61 -12.03 17.71 -15.38
C ARG A 61 -12.21 16.80 -16.60
N LEU A 62 -12.39 15.51 -16.35
CA LEU A 62 -12.79 14.58 -17.41
C LEU A 62 -14.17 15.02 -17.92
N PRO A 63 -14.41 14.97 -19.25
CA PRO A 63 -15.69 15.34 -19.86
C PRO A 63 -16.85 14.46 -19.37
#